data_AF-A0A3N2MJ87-F1
#
_entry.id   AF-A0A3N2MJ87-F1
#
_cell.length_a   1.000
_cell.length_b   1.000
_cell.length_c   1.000
_cell.angle_alpha   90.00
_cell.angle_beta   90.00
_cell.angle_gamma   90.00
#
_symmetry.space_group_name_H-M   'P 1'
#
loop_
_entity.id
_entity.type
_entity.pdbx_description
1 polymer ?
#
loop_
_entity_poly.entity_id
_entity_poly.type
_entity_poly.pdbx_seq_one_letter_code
_entity_poly.pdbx_strand_id
1 'polypeptide(L)'
;MLEMLAEYRLEGLVIGLCTFLIIGLYHPLVIKGEYYFGEKVKWWFLVAGIIFLIGSIAVENTFTSALLGVASFSSFWSIKEVSEQVERVRKGWFPSNPARQSKSGNKE
;
A
#
# COMPACT_ATOMS: atom_id res chain seq x y z
N MET A 1 -1.80 -10.72 -25.93
CA MET A 1 -0.90 -10.97 -24.77
C MET A 1 -1.65 -11.61 -23.61
N LEU A 2 -2.72 -11.00 -23.07
CA LEU A 2 -3.55 -11.65 -22.04
C LEU A 2 -4.23 -12.92 -22.57
N GLU A 3 -4.66 -12.93 -23.83
CA GLU A 3 -5.19 -14.13 -24.50
C GLU A 3 -4.18 -15.29 -24.60
N MET A 4 -2.90 -14.99 -24.85
CA MET A 4 -1.83 -16.00 -24.87
C MET A 4 -1.58 -16.61 -23.48
N LEU A 5 -1.71 -15.82 -22.40
CA LEU A 5 -1.52 -16.30 -21.02
C LEU A 5 -2.69 -17.20 -20.57
N ALA A 6 -3.90 -16.89 -21.02
CA ALA A 6 -5.09 -17.70 -20.78
C ALA A 6 -5.01 -19.06 -21.50
N GLU A 7 -4.48 -19.07 -22.73
CA GLU A 7 -4.31 -20.28 -23.54
C GLU A 7 -3.39 -21.33 -22.87
N TYR A 8 -2.36 -20.88 -22.14
CA TYR A 8 -1.46 -21.74 -21.36
C TYR A 8 -1.85 -21.91 -19.88
N ARG A 9 -3.02 -21.42 -19.44
CA ARG A 9 -3.47 -21.42 -18.03
C ARG A 9 -2.49 -20.73 -17.05
N LEU A 10 -1.64 -19.82 -17.56
CA LEU A 10 -0.63 -19.11 -16.76
C LEU A 10 -1.18 -17.87 -16.07
N GLU A 11 -2.40 -17.44 -16.41
CA GLU A 11 -3.03 -16.23 -15.88
C GLU A 11 -3.03 -16.20 -14.34
N GLY A 12 -3.39 -17.30 -13.69
CA GLY A 12 -3.36 -17.40 -12.23
C GLY A 12 -1.96 -17.25 -11.62
N LEU A 13 -0.93 -17.79 -12.27
CA LEU A 13 0.47 -17.64 -11.83
C LEU A 13 0.94 -16.20 -11.97
N VAL A 14 0.58 -15.53 -13.07
CA VAL A 14 0.92 -14.13 -13.30
C VAL A 14 0.20 -13.24 -12.29
N ILE A 15 -1.10 -13.47 -12.03
CA ILE A 15 -1.84 -12.75 -10.98
C ILE A 15 -1.17 -12.96 -9.62
N GLY A 16 -0.78 -14.18 -9.29
CA GLY A 16 -0.07 -14.48 -8.03
C GLY A 16 1.27 -13.75 -7.91
N LEU A 17 2.08 -13.74 -8.97
CA LEU A 17 3.35 -13.01 -9.00
C LEU A 17 3.13 -11.50 -8.86
N CYS A 18 2.21 -10.93 -9.64
CA CYS A 18 1.88 -9.51 -9.55
C CYS A 18 1.35 -9.16 -8.15
N THR A 19 0.52 -10.02 -7.54
CA THR A 19 0.02 -9.85 -6.18
C THR A 19 1.15 -9.79 -5.16
N PHE A 20 2.09 -10.75 -5.23
CA PHE A 20 3.25 -10.78 -4.36
C PHE A 20 4.10 -9.51 -4.49
N LEU A 21 4.33 -9.04 -5.72
CA LEU A 21 5.06 -7.79 -5.99
C LEU A 21 4.32 -6.55 -5.46
N ILE A 22 2.99 -6.49 -5.61
CA ILE A 22 2.17 -5.42 -5.05
C ILE A 22 2.34 -5.38 -3.53
N ILE A 23 2.12 -6.49 -2.83
CA ILE A 23 2.28 -6.57 -1.37
C ILE A 23 3.71 -6.16 -0.97
N GLY A 24 4.72 -6.70 -1.65
CA GLY A 24 6.12 -6.36 -1.45
C GLY A 24 6.42 -4.87 -1.61
N LEU A 25 5.74 -4.17 -2.53
CA LEU A 25 5.86 -2.73 -2.73
C LEU A 25 5.18 -1.91 -1.62
N TYR A 26 4.07 -2.38 -1.04
CA TYR A 26 3.37 -1.66 0.03
C TYR A 26 4.19 -1.60 1.33
N HIS A 27 5.02 -2.60 1.64
CA HIS A 27 5.91 -2.57 2.81
C HIS A 27 6.84 -1.33 2.86
N PRO A 28 7.71 -1.08 1.85
CA PRO A 28 8.55 0.12 1.84
C PRO A 28 7.73 1.40 1.71
N LEU A 29 6.55 1.37 1.07
CA LEU A 29 5.65 2.53 1.03
C LEU A 29 5.14 2.91 2.42
N VAL A 30 4.80 1.94 3.28
CA VAL A 30 4.38 2.20 4.66
C VAL A 30 5.52 2.80 5.47
N ILE A 31 6.72 2.21 5.40
CA ILE A 31 7.89 2.67 6.15
C ILE A 31 8.26 4.10 5.75
N LYS A 32 8.38 4.36 4.43
CA LYS A 32 8.69 5.70 3.93
C LYS A 32 7.55 6.68 4.17
N GLY A 33 6.31 6.23 4.04
CA GLY A 33 5.11 7.00 4.30
C GLY A 33 5.08 7.55 5.73
N GLU A 34 5.30 6.68 6.72
CA GLU A 34 5.41 7.10 8.12
C GLU A 34 6.63 8.02 8.32
N TYR A 35 7.78 7.68 7.75
CA TYR A 35 9.00 8.47 7.92
C TYR A 35 8.85 9.93 7.46
N TYR A 36 8.23 10.16 6.31
CA TYR A 36 8.07 11.52 5.76
C TYR A 36 6.80 12.23 6.25
N PHE A 37 5.66 11.53 6.32
CA PHE A 37 4.35 12.14 6.59
C PHE A 37 3.77 11.80 7.97
N GLY A 38 4.40 10.89 8.70
CA GLY A 38 3.90 10.36 9.96
C GLY A 38 2.60 9.58 9.78
N GLU A 39 1.80 9.54 10.84
CA GLU A 39 0.53 8.82 10.87
C GLU A 39 -0.50 9.32 9.83
N LYS A 40 -0.36 10.56 9.35
CA LYS A 40 -1.27 11.17 8.37
C LYS A 40 -1.26 10.44 7.02
N VAL A 41 -0.23 9.66 6.71
CA VAL A 41 -0.17 8.86 5.47
C VAL A 41 -1.32 7.86 5.35
N LYS A 42 -1.94 7.46 6.48
CA LYS A 42 -3.13 6.60 6.51
C LYS A 42 -4.27 7.12 5.62
N TRP A 43 -4.47 8.44 5.57
CA TRP A 43 -5.51 9.04 4.73
C TRP A 43 -5.24 8.82 3.23
N TRP A 44 -3.98 8.87 2.82
CA TRP A 44 -3.59 8.60 1.44
C TRP A 44 -3.86 7.14 1.07
N PHE A 45 -3.54 6.20 1.96
CA PHE A 45 -3.87 4.79 1.77
C PHE A 45 -5.38 4.54 1.75
N LEU A 46 -6.17 5.25 2.56
CA LEU A 46 -7.63 5.14 2.52
C LEU A 46 -8.21 5.58 1.18
N VAL A 47 -7.80 6.76 0.70
CA VAL A 47 -8.26 7.30 -0.59
C VAL A 47 -7.82 6.40 -1.74
N ALA A 48 -6.54 5.98 -1.75
CA ALA A 48 -6.04 5.06 -2.76
C ALA A 48 -6.81 3.74 -2.77
N GLY A 49 -7.08 3.17 -1.59
CA GLY A 49 -7.87 1.95 -1.46
C GLY A 49 -9.26 2.07 -2.06
N ILE A 50 -9.97 3.18 -1.80
CA ILE A 50 -11.30 3.43 -2.37
C ILE A 50 -11.23 3.57 -3.90
N ILE A 51 -10.24 4.30 -4.43
CA ILE A 51 -10.05 4.47 -5.88
C ILE A 51 -9.83 3.11 -6.54
N PHE A 52 -8.93 2.29 -6.00
CA PHE A 52 -8.67 0.95 -6.53
C PHE A 52 -9.87 0.02 -6.38
N LEU A 53 -10.64 0.13 -5.29
CA LEU A 53 -11.86 -0.65 -5.09
C LEU A 53 -12.89 -0.33 -6.17
N ILE A 54 -13.18 0.95 -6.40
CA ILE A 54 -14.11 1.38 -7.46
C ILE A 54 -13.59 0.93 -8.82
N GLY A 55 -12.29 1.09 -9.08
CA GLY A 55 -11.66 0.61 -10.29
C GLY A 55 -11.81 -0.90 -10.50
N SER A 56 -11.68 -1.70 -9.43
CA SER A 56 -11.83 -3.16 -9.54
C SER A 56 -13.22 -3.60 -9.97
N ILE A 57 -14.26 -2.86 -9.57
CA ILE A 57 -15.65 -3.15 -9.92
C ILE A 57 -15.99 -2.59 -11.32
N ALA A 58 -15.35 -1.51 -11.73
CA ALA A 58 -15.60 -0.86 -13.02
C ALA A 58 -14.93 -1.55 -14.22
N VAL A 59 -14.01 -2.49 -13.99
CA VAL A 59 -13.24 -3.17 -15.04
C VAL A 59 -13.79 -4.57 -15.29
N GLU A 60 -14.13 -4.86 -16.55
CA GLU A 60 -14.68 -6.17 -16.97
C GLU A 60 -13.62 -7.28 -17.03
N ASN A 61 -12.36 -6.92 -17.26
CA ASN A 61 -11.26 -7.88 -17.37
C ASN A 61 -10.85 -8.42 -15.99
N THR A 62 -11.06 -9.72 -15.76
CA THR A 62 -10.78 -10.40 -14.48
C THR A 62 -9.35 -10.21 -13.99
N PHE A 63 -8.35 -10.32 -14.88
CA PHE A 63 -6.94 -10.11 -14.52
C PHE A 63 -6.71 -8.72 -13.90
N THR A 64 -7.18 -7.68 -14.59
CA THR A 64 -6.99 -6.28 -14.16
C THR A 64 -7.85 -5.96 -12.93
N SER A 65 -9.09 -6.43 -12.90
CA SER A 65 -9.99 -6.31 -11.74
C SER A 65 -9.36 -6.94 -10.50
N ALA A 66 -8.75 -8.13 -10.63
CA ALA A 66 -8.06 -8.80 -9.53
C ALA A 66 -6.87 -7.99 -9.00
N LEU A 67 -6.02 -7.45 -9.88
CA LEU A 67 -4.87 -6.62 -9.45
C LEU A 67 -5.32 -5.33 -8.74
N LEU A 68 -6.39 -4.69 -9.22
CA LEU A 68 -6.99 -3.53 -8.57
C LEU A 68 -7.58 -3.90 -7.19
N GLY A 69 -8.24 -5.06 -7.08
CA GLY A 69 -8.73 -5.58 -5.81
C GLY A 69 -7.59 -5.83 -4.81
N VAL A 70 -6.50 -6.45 -5.25
CA VAL A 70 -5.30 -6.66 -4.43
C VAL A 70 -4.69 -5.33 -3.99
N ALA A 71 -4.56 -4.35 -4.89
CA ALA A 71 -4.02 -3.03 -4.56
C ALA A 71 -4.92 -2.27 -3.56
N SER A 72 -6.24 -2.40 -3.70
CA SER A 72 -7.24 -1.85 -2.79
C SER A 72 -7.06 -2.39 -1.37
N PHE A 73 -7.10 -3.71 -1.19
CA PHE A 73 -6.95 -4.32 0.13
C PHE A 73 -5.54 -4.16 0.71
N SER A 74 -4.50 -4.13 -0.14
CA SER A 74 -3.13 -3.81 0.30
C SER A 74 -3.05 -2.38 0.84
N SER A 75 -3.76 -1.43 0.23
CA SER A 75 -3.88 -0.06 0.75
C SER A 75 -4.60 -0.02 2.09
N PHE A 76 -5.74 -0.71 2.22
CA PHE A 76 -6.48 -0.75 3.48
C PHE A 76 -5.67 -1.41 4.60
N TRP A 77 -4.97 -2.51 4.32
CA TRP A 77 -4.07 -3.15 5.28
C TRP A 77 -2.95 -2.21 5.73
N SER A 78 -2.40 -1.43 4.79
CA SER A 78 -1.35 -0.47 5.06
C SER A 78 -1.74 0.61 6.09
N ILE A 79 -3.03 0.91 6.27
CA ILE A 79 -3.50 1.81 7.34
C ILE A 79 -3.16 1.24 8.72
N LYS A 80 -3.40 -0.06 8.93
CA LYS A 80 -3.03 -0.77 10.15
C LYS A 80 -1.50 -0.84 10.28
N GLU A 81 -0.82 -1.22 9.20
CA GLU A 81 0.64 -1.35 9.17
C GLU A 81 1.36 -0.04 9.52
N VAL A 82 0.84 1.12 9.07
CA VAL A 82 1.37 2.43 9.47
C VAL A 82 1.26 2.65 10.98
N SER A 83 0.15 2.23 11.61
CA SER A 83 -0.01 2.33 13.06
C SER A 83 1.05 1.49 13.79
N GLU A 84 1.27 0.28 13.32
CA GLU A 84 2.31 -0.60 13.85
C GLU A 84 3.70 -0.02 13.60
N GLN A 85 3.93 0.61 12.44
CA GLN A 85 5.19 1.26 12.11
C GLN A 85 5.49 2.45 13.02
N VAL A 86 4.48 3.25 13.39
CA VAL A 86 4.63 4.31 14.40
C VAL A 86 5.08 3.73 15.74
N GLU A 87 4.51 2.61 16.17
CA GLU A 87 4.92 1.94 17.41
C GLU A 87 6.33 1.33 17.30
N ARG A 88 6.71 0.80 16.12
CA ARG A 88 8.08 0.31 15.86
C ARG A 88 9.11 1.44 15.92
N VAL A 89 8.78 2.63 15.41
CA VAL A 89 9.61 3.84 15.55
C VAL A 89 9.69 4.28 17.01
N ARG A 90 8.56 4.26 17.74
CA ARG A 90 8.52 4.59 19.18
C ARG A 90 9.38 3.65 20.03
N LYS A 91 9.42 2.36 19.67
CA LYS A 91 10.30 1.35 20.29
C LYS A 91 11.78 1.48 19.90
N GLY A 92 12.12 2.40 18.98
CA GLY A 92 13.48 2.61 18.49
C GLY A 92 13.96 1.58 17.47
N TRP A 93 13.08 0.73 16.93
CA TRP A 93 13.45 -0.26 15.91
C TRP A 93 13.68 0.39 14.54
N PHE A 94 13.10 1.57 14.32
CA PHE A 94 13.28 2.37 13.12
C PHE A 94 13.61 3.82 13.49
N PRO A 95 14.42 4.52 12.68
CA PRO A 95 14.80 5.90 12.96
C PRO A 95 13.60 6.83 12.82
N SER A 96 13.35 7.65 13.85
CA SER A 96 12.39 8.75 13.75
C SER A 96 12.96 9.87 12.88
N ASN A 97 12.13 10.52 12.07
CA ASN A 97 12.56 11.65 11.24
C ASN A 97 12.85 12.91 12.09
N PRO A 98 14.10 13.40 12.16
CA PRO A 98 14.45 14.58 12.96
C PRO A 98 13.75 15.86 12.49
N ALA A 99 13.48 15.99 11.19
CA ALA A 99 12.81 17.16 10.61
C ALA A 99 11.34 17.29 11.03
N ARG A 100 10.74 16.22 11.59
CA ARG A 100 9.41 16.28 12.19
C ARG A 100 9.43 16.78 13.63
N GLN A 101 10.52 16.57 14.38
CA GLN A 101 10.62 16.99 15.77
C GLN A 101 10.77 18.52 15.89
N SER A 102 11.43 19.17 14.93
CA SER A 102 11.59 20.64 14.93
C SER A 102 10.27 21.40 14.69
N LYS A 103 9.25 20.77 14.09
CA LYS A 103 7.96 21.41 13.81
C LYS A 103 7.02 21.50 15.00
N SER A 104 7.28 20.79 16.11
CA SER A 104 6.45 20.89 17.32
C SER A 104 6.96 21.91 18.35
N GLY A 105 8.13 22.53 18.12
CA GLY A 105 8.77 23.45 19.06
C GLY A 105 8.43 24.95 18.92
N ASN A 106 7.53 25.33 18.01
CA ASN A 106 7.14 26.74 17.78
C ASN A 106 5.64 26.97 18.04
N LYS A 107 5.17 26.54 19.21
CA LYS A 107 3.92 27.00 19.81
C LYS A 107 4.23 27.42 21.26
N GLU A 108 4.99 28.50 21.40
CA GLU A 108 4.96 29.36 22.58
C GLU A 108 4.16 30.62 22.23
#